data_AF-A0A840KHX0-F1
#
_entry.id   AF-A0A840KHX0-F1
#
_cell.length_a   1.000
_cell.length_b   1.000
_cell.length_c   1.000
_cell.angle_alpha   90.00
_cell.angle_beta   90.00
_cell.angle_gamma   90.00
#
_symmetry.space_group_name_H-M   'P 1'
#
loop_
_entity.id
_entity.type
_entity.pdbx_description
1 polymer ?
#
loop_
_entity_poly.entity_id
_entity_poly.type
_entity_poly.pdbx_seq_one_letter_code
_entity_poly.pdbx_strand_id
1 'polypeptide(L)'
;MKQSILEFYSNLDKARDRALWLEFEHRDIPKHFVVFDGVENNFAVADLQTAEGIEITNQYYSLPENYQHLSYGDLKGIAGDPEMLEHWENILGKFSVMEGELLKFILKYQVPLDKIIRYELGCRGFDADNRWIGFTESEKIWNQ
;
A
#
# COMPACT_ATOMS: atom_id res chain seq x y z
N MET A 1 17.45 3.10 -18.39
CA MET A 1 17.68 4.18 -17.39
C MET A 1 16.92 3.78 -16.13
N LYS A 2 17.57 3.66 -14.97
CA LYS A 2 16.84 3.57 -13.70
C LYS A 2 16.11 4.91 -13.53
N GLN A 3 14.79 4.92 -13.61
CA GLN A 3 14.03 6.08 -13.15
C GLN A 3 14.25 6.18 -11.64
N SER A 4 14.94 7.24 -11.22
CA SER A 4 14.97 7.69 -9.83
C SER A 4 13.57 8.17 -9.48
N ILE A 5 12.98 7.61 -8.43
CA ILE A 5 11.67 8.07 -7.96
C ILE A 5 11.93 9.23 -7.00
N LEU A 6 11.34 10.38 -7.31
CA LEU A 6 11.30 11.56 -6.44
C LEU A 6 9.95 12.23 -6.64
N GLU A 7 9.06 12.07 -5.67
CA GLU A 7 7.69 12.56 -5.69
C GLU A 7 7.47 13.50 -4.50
N PHE A 8 6.56 14.47 -4.63
CA PHE A 8 6.28 15.46 -3.58
C PHE A 8 4.80 15.47 -3.20
N TYR A 9 4.53 15.58 -1.91
CA TYR A 9 3.20 15.53 -1.33
C TYR A 9 3.02 16.65 -0.30
N SER A 10 1.84 17.28 -0.28
CA SER A 10 1.51 18.31 0.72
C SER A 10 1.10 17.73 2.08
N ASN A 11 0.80 16.43 2.14
CA ASN A 11 0.36 15.72 3.34
C ASN A 11 1.35 14.61 3.69
N LEU A 12 1.79 14.56 4.95
CA LEU A 12 2.78 13.59 5.43
C LEU A 12 2.26 12.15 5.39
N ASP A 13 1.02 11.91 5.81
CA ASP A 13 0.45 10.56 5.83
C ASP A 13 0.32 10.00 4.41
N LYS A 14 -0.09 10.82 3.44
CA LYS A 14 -0.10 10.45 2.02
C LYS A 14 1.31 10.11 1.50
N ALA A 15 2.31 10.90 1.87
CA ALA A 15 3.71 10.63 1.49
C ALA A 15 4.18 9.28 2.06
N ARG A 16 3.84 9.00 3.33
CA ARG A 16 4.16 7.75 4.02
C ARG A 16 3.46 6.55 3.42
N ASP A 17 2.17 6.66 3.11
CA ASP A 17 1.39 5.61 2.43
C ASP A 17 1.96 5.32 1.03
N ARG A 18 2.36 6.36 0.29
CA ARG A 18 3.02 6.19 -1.01
C ARG A 18 4.34 5.45 -0.88
N ALA A 19 5.20 5.85 0.06
CA ALA A 19 6.48 5.19 0.28
C ALA A 19 6.29 3.72 0.66
N LEU A 20 5.34 3.40 1.53
CA LEU A 20 5.02 2.02 1.89
C LEU A 20 4.48 1.22 0.69
N TRP A 21 3.65 1.83 -0.16
CA TRP A 21 3.21 1.18 -1.39
C TRP A 21 4.37 0.90 -2.35
N LEU A 22 5.33 1.83 -2.48
CA LEU A 22 6.51 1.63 -3.31
C LEU A 22 7.42 0.50 -2.79
N GLU A 23 7.58 0.38 -1.46
CA GLU A 23 8.24 -0.78 -0.81
C GLU A 23 7.52 -2.09 -1.18
N PHE A 24 6.19 -2.12 -1.13
CA PHE A 24 5.41 -3.30 -1.52
C PHE A 24 5.53 -3.62 -3.02
N GLU A 25 5.47 -2.62 -3.89
CA GLU A 25 5.54 -2.78 -5.34
C GLU A 25 6.90 -3.31 -5.79
N HIS A 26 7.98 -2.85 -5.15
CA HIS A 26 9.37 -3.22 -5.45
C HIS A 26 9.97 -4.24 -4.47
N ARG A 27 9.13 -5.00 -3.76
CA ARG A 27 9.56 -5.98 -2.74
C ARG A 27 10.50 -7.08 -3.25
N ASP A 28 10.52 -7.30 -4.56
CA ASP A 28 11.35 -8.31 -5.23
C ASP A 28 12.77 -7.82 -5.54
N ILE A 29 13.08 -6.54 -5.27
CA ILE A 29 14.40 -5.94 -5.43
C ILE A 29 14.85 -5.23 -4.15
N PRO A 30 16.17 -5.12 -3.88
CA PRO A 30 16.68 -4.46 -2.68
C PRO A 30 16.66 -2.93 -2.85
N LYS A 31 15.46 -2.37 -2.97
CA LYS A 31 15.22 -0.92 -2.92
C LYS A 31 14.48 -0.60 -1.63
N HIS A 32 14.85 0.52 -1.03
CA HIS A 32 14.13 1.11 0.09
C HIS A 32 13.65 2.49 -0.29
N PHE A 33 12.48 2.87 0.21
CA PHE A 33 11.86 4.15 0.00
C PHE A 33 11.73 4.90 1.32
N VAL A 34 12.02 6.19 1.28
CA VAL A 34 12.07 7.05 2.45
C VAL A 34 11.23 8.30 2.23
N VAL A 35 10.76 8.87 3.34
CA VAL A 35 10.04 10.14 3.37
C VAL A 35 10.83 11.15 4.19
N PHE A 36 11.01 12.37 3.67
CA PHE A 36 11.74 13.44 4.35
C PHE A 36 11.14 14.81 4.00
N ASP A 37 11.59 15.85 4.69
CA ASP A 37 11.15 17.22 4.43
C ASP A 37 11.63 17.70 3.05
N GLY A 38 10.70 18.17 2.23
CA GLY A 38 11.01 18.84 0.97
C GLY A 38 11.25 20.33 1.13
N VAL A 39 11.57 20.99 0.01
CA VAL A 39 12.01 22.40 -0.02
C VAL A 39 10.89 23.43 0.19
N GLU A 40 9.62 23.08 0.02
CA GLU A 40 8.48 24.03 0.03
C GLU A 40 7.43 23.70 1.09
N ASN A 41 7.85 23.31 2.30
CA ASN A 41 6.95 22.78 3.35
C ASN A 41 6.08 21.60 2.87
N ASN A 42 6.63 20.82 1.94
CA ASN A 42 6.05 19.57 1.46
C ASN A 42 6.90 18.39 1.94
N PHE A 43 6.44 17.18 1.65
CA PHE A 43 7.11 15.93 1.98
C PHE A 43 7.56 15.27 0.69
N ALA A 44 8.83 14.86 0.65
CA ALA A 44 9.40 14.16 -0.50
C ALA A 44 9.41 12.65 -0.24
N VAL A 45 9.09 11.88 -1.28
CA VAL A 45 9.21 10.42 -1.31
C VAL A 45 10.25 10.05 -2.35
N ALA A 46 11.28 9.30 -1.95
CA ALA A 46 12.32 8.86 -2.87
C ALA A 46 12.89 7.49 -2.50
N ASP A 47 13.58 6.84 -3.45
CA ASP A 47 14.43 5.70 -3.11
C ASP A 47 15.67 6.18 -2.31
N LEU A 48 16.17 5.32 -1.42
CA LEU A 48 17.26 5.65 -0.50
C LEU A 48 18.52 6.15 -1.21
N GLN A 49 18.88 5.56 -2.37
CA GLN A 49 20.06 5.99 -3.13
C GLN A 49 19.89 7.42 -3.65
N THR A 50 18.68 7.76 -4.12
CA THR A 50 18.35 9.13 -4.53
C THR A 50 18.43 10.10 -3.35
N ALA A 51 17.88 9.74 -2.18
CA ALA A 51 17.90 10.58 -0.98
C ALA A 51 19.33 10.83 -0.47
N GLU A 52 20.17 9.80 -0.40
CA GLU A 52 21.59 9.92 -0.02
C GLU A 52 22.37 10.77 -1.04
N GLY A 53 22.04 10.64 -2.33
CA GLY A 53 22.65 11.43 -3.41
C GLY A 53 22.38 12.93 -3.35
N ILE A 54 21.33 13.36 -2.63
CA ILE A 54 21.02 14.77 -2.34
C ILE A 54 21.34 15.15 -0.89
N GLU A 55 22.21 14.39 -0.23
CA GLU A 55 22.73 14.63 1.12
C GLU A 55 21.68 14.56 2.25
N ILE A 56 20.50 13.99 1.98
CA ILE A 56 19.52 13.67 3.03
C ILE A 56 19.92 12.34 3.64
N THR A 57 20.53 12.37 4.83
CA THR A 57 21.24 11.20 5.36
C THR A 57 20.65 10.59 6.62
N ASN A 58 19.80 11.27 7.41
CA ASN A 58 19.36 10.74 8.72
C ASN A 58 18.02 11.28 9.28
N GLN A 59 17.20 11.99 8.51
CA GLN A 59 15.91 12.53 8.99
C GLN A 59 14.77 12.01 8.13
N TYR A 60 14.46 10.73 8.32
CA TYR A 60 13.35 10.09 7.63
C TYR A 60 12.16 9.92 8.57
N TYR A 61 10.96 10.14 8.04
CA TYR A 61 9.72 9.79 8.72
C TYR A 61 9.52 8.28 8.68
N SER A 62 9.13 7.69 9.83
CA SER A 62 8.84 6.26 9.92
C SER A 62 7.62 5.88 9.07
N LEU A 63 7.72 4.81 8.29
CA LEU A 63 6.57 4.28 7.55
C LEU A 63 5.55 3.62 8.49
N PRO A 64 4.27 3.54 8.11
CA PRO A 64 3.27 2.80 8.89
C PRO A 64 3.64 1.32 8.97
N GLU A 65 3.54 0.71 10.15
CA GLU A 65 3.75 -0.74 10.28
C GLU A 65 2.54 -1.54 9.77
N ASN A 66 1.33 -1.00 9.96
CA ASN A 66 0.07 -1.54 9.49
C ASN A 66 -1.03 -0.46 9.53
N TYR A 67 -2.21 -0.80 8.98
CA TYR A 67 -3.37 0.09 8.91
C TYR A 67 -4.51 -0.28 9.89
N GLN A 68 -4.26 -1.13 10.90
CA GLN A 68 -5.32 -1.61 11.81
C GLN A 68 -5.94 -0.50 12.67
N HIS A 69 -5.24 0.62 12.83
CA HIS A 69 -5.66 1.75 13.67
C HIS A 69 -6.34 2.88 12.89
N LEU A 70 -6.62 2.71 11.58
CA LEU A 70 -7.33 3.71 10.80
C LEU A 70 -8.70 3.99 11.42
N SER A 71 -8.92 5.25 11.78
CA SER A 71 -10.22 5.73 12.23
C SER A 71 -11.14 6.01 11.05
N TYR A 72 -12.44 6.17 11.33
CA TYR A 72 -13.39 6.64 10.32
C TYR A 72 -13.01 8.02 9.76
N GLY A 73 -12.40 8.89 10.58
CA GLY A 73 -11.91 10.20 10.15
C GLY A 73 -10.78 10.07 9.13
N ASP A 74 -9.85 9.15 9.37
CA ASP A 74 -8.72 8.90 8.47
C ASP A 74 -9.21 8.34 7.12
N LEU A 75 -10.10 7.36 7.16
CA LEU A 75 -10.74 6.81 5.95
C LEU A 75 -11.50 7.86 5.15
N LYS A 76 -12.21 8.76 5.85
CA LYS A 76 -12.89 9.90 5.20
C LYS A 76 -11.88 10.87 4.58
N GLY A 77 -10.74 11.10 5.21
CA GLY A 77 -9.65 11.90 4.67
C GLY A 77 -9.09 11.31 3.38
N ILE A 78 -8.75 10.01 3.40
CA ILE A 78 -8.25 9.27 2.23
C ILE A 78 -9.28 9.30 1.09
N ALA A 79 -10.54 8.93 1.38
CA ALA A 79 -11.59 8.88 0.36
C ALA A 79 -11.99 10.26 -0.20
N GLY A 80 -11.72 11.34 0.55
CA GLY A 80 -12.01 12.72 0.15
C GLY A 80 -10.87 13.40 -0.60
N ASP A 81 -9.71 12.75 -0.72
CA ASP A 81 -8.55 13.28 -1.44
C ASP A 81 -8.83 13.27 -2.95
N PRO A 82 -8.83 14.43 -3.64
CA PRO A 82 -9.06 14.50 -5.08
C PRO A 82 -7.95 13.83 -5.91
N GLU A 83 -6.78 13.61 -5.31
CA GLU A 83 -5.63 12.93 -5.91
C GLU A 83 -5.27 11.67 -5.11
N MET A 84 -6.28 10.92 -4.64
CA MET A 84 -6.09 9.70 -3.86
C MET A 84 -5.08 8.74 -4.51
N LEU A 85 -4.24 8.09 -3.69
CA LEU A 85 -3.29 7.11 -4.19
C LEU A 85 -4.02 5.92 -4.83
N GLU A 86 -3.54 5.47 -5.99
CA GLU A 86 -4.22 4.45 -6.82
C GLU A 86 -4.56 3.16 -6.06
N HIS A 87 -3.71 2.69 -5.16
CA HIS A 87 -3.98 1.49 -4.37
C HIS A 87 -5.18 1.69 -3.42
N TRP A 88 -5.29 2.87 -2.79
CA TRP A 88 -6.44 3.22 -1.96
C TRP A 88 -7.70 3.40 -2.80
N GLU A 89 -7.60 4.03 -3.97
CA GLU A 89 -8.72 4.15 -4.90
C GLU A 89 -9.26 2.78 -5.31
N ASN A 90 -8.37 1.85 -5.66
CA ASN A 90 -8.77 0.49 -6.02
C ASN A 90 -9.41 -0.25 -4.84
N ILE A 91 -8.81 -0.20 -3.64
CA ILE A 91 -9.35 -0.87 -2.44
C ILE A 91 -10.72 -0.32 -2.08
N LEU A 92 -10.83 0.99 -1.88
CA LEU A 92 -12.08 1.64 -1.48
C LEU A 92 -13.14 1.55 -2.58
N GLY A 93 -12.73 1.64 -3.84
CA GLY A 93 -13.60 1.49 -5.01
C GLY A 93 -14.31 0.15 -5.04
N LYS A 94 -13.63 -0.97 -4.70
CA LYS A 94 -14.27 -2.29 -4.64
C LYS A 94 -15.37 -2.37 -3.58
N PHE A 95 -15.19 -1.75 -2.42
CA PHE A 95 -16.23 -1.70 -1.40
C PHE A 95 -17.34 -0.71 -1.75
N SER A 96 -17.02 0.39 -2.43
CA SER A 96 -17.98 1.46 -2.77
C SER A 96 -19.05 1.02 -3.77
N VAL A 97 -18.71 0.08 -4.67
CA VAL A 97 -19.67 -0.49 -5.63
C VAL A 97 -20.38 -1.75 -5.12
N MET A 98 -20.03 -2.24 -3.93
CA MET A 98 -20.65 -3.41 -3.33
C MET A 98 -22.05 -3.09 -2.81
N GLU A 99 -22.99 -4.01 -2.98
CA GLU A 99 -24.34 -3.84 -2.45
C GLU A 99 -24.33 -3.69 -0.92
N GLY A 100 -25.14 -2.77 -0.41
CA GLY A 100 -25.21 -2.49 1.03
C GLY A 100 -25.60 -3.71 1.88
N GLU A 101 -26.46 -4.61 1.39
CA GLU A 101 -26.81 -5.83 2.12
C GLU A 101 -25.64 -6.81 2.22
N LEU A 102 -24.76 -6.88 1.20
CA LEU A 102 -23.54 -7.67 1.27
C LEU A 102 -22.56 -7.09 2.30
N LEU A 103 -22.39 -5.76 2.33
CA LEU A 103 -21.57 -5.08 3.34
C LEU A 103 -22.08 -5.36 4.76
N LYS A 104 -23.40 -5.26 4.97
CA LYS A 104 -24.03 -5.61 6.25
C LYS A 104 -23.84 -7.08 6.61
N PHE A 105 -23.95 -7.98 5.63
CA PHE A 105 -23.74 -9.41 5.83
C PHE A 105 -22.29 -9.72 6.27
N ILE A 106 -21.30 -9.12 5.60
CA ILE A 106 -19.88 -9.23 5.96
C ILE A 106 -19.65 -8.83 7.41
N LEU A 107 -20.21 -7.69 7.84
CA LEU A 107 -20.09 -7.21 9.21
C LEU A 107 -20.85 -8.08 10.22
N LYS A 108 -22.12 -8.40 9.93
CA LYS A 108 -23.02 -9.13 10.84
C LYS A 108 -22.50 -10.52 11.18
N TYR A 109 -21.92 -11.20 10.20
CA TYR A 109 -21.46 -12.59 10.34
C TYR A 109 -19.93 -12.72 10.41
N GLN A 110 -19.22 -11.60 10.51
CA GLN A 110 -17.75 -11.57 10.62
C GLN A 110 -17.10 -12.43 9.53
N VAL A 111 -17.52 -12.22 8.28
CA VAL A 111 -17.01 -12.99 7.13
C VAL A 111 -15.48 -12.86 7.11
N PRO A 112 -14.71 -13.97 7.05
CA PRO A 112 -13.26 -13.94 7.16
C PRO A 112 -12.64 -13.47 5.84
N LEU A 113 -12.61 -12.14 5.63
CA LEU A 113 -12.12 -11.52 4.40
C LEU A 113 -10.66 -11.91 4.12
N ASP A 114 -9.83 -12.08 5.15
CA ASP A 114 -8.45 -12.56 5.02
C ASP A 114 -8.36 -13.94 4.37
N LYS A 115 -9.25 -14.87 4.76
CA LYS A 115 -9.32 -16.21 4.17
C LYS A 115 -9.84 -16.19 2.74
N ILE A 116 -10.82 -15.33 2.45
CA ILE A 116 -11.33 -15.15 1.09
C ILE A 116 -10.23 -14.59 0.18
N ILE A 117 -9.48 -13.58 0.64
CA ILE A 117 -8.35 -13.00 -0.09
C ILE A 117 -7.29 -14.07 -0.36
N ARG A 118 -6.91 -14.86 0.65
CA ARG A 118 -5.94 -15.97 0.51
C ARG A 118 -6.40 -17.04 -0.47
N TYR A 119 -7.67 -17.43 -0.41
CA TYR A 119 -8.26 -18.36 -1.36
C TYR A 119 -8.15 -17.84 -2.80
N GLU A 120 -8.55 -16.59 -3.03
CA GLU A 120 -8.45 -15.94 -4.34
C GLU A 120 -7.00 -15.83 -4.83
N LEU A 121 -6.03 -15.56 -3.95
CA LEU A 121 -4.61 -15.55 -4.29
C LEU A 121 -4.11 -16.94 -4.71
N GLY A 122 -4.50 -18.00 -3.98
CA GLY A 122 -4.20 -19.39 -4.33
C GLY A 122 -4.75 -19.79 -5.70
N CYS A 123 -6.00 -19.40 -6.00
CA CYS A 123 -6.62 -19.63 -7.30
C CYS A 123 -5.93 -18.90 -8.44
N ARG A 124 -5.14 -17.85 -8.16
CA ARG A 124 -4.42 -17.08 -9.17
C ARG A 124 -3.06 -17.65 -9.52
N GLY A 125 -2.48 -18.56 -8.73
CA GLY A 125 -1.24 -19.27 -9.11
C GLY A 125 0.07 -18.49 -8.92
N PHE A 126 0.05 -17.38 -8.18
CA PHE A 126 1.23 -16.56 -7.89
C PHE A 126 1.71 -16.71 -6.45
N ASP A 127 3.01 -16.48 -6.21
CA ASP A 127 3.61 -16.40 -4.88
C ASP A 127 3.54 -14.98 -4.26
N ALA A 128 4.16 -14.80 -3.09
CA ALA A 128 4.21 -13.49 -2.40
C ALA A 128 4.93 -12.40 -3.21
N ASP A 129 5.87 -12.77 -4.08
CA ASP A 129 6.61 -11.85 -4.97
C ASP A 129 5.88 -11.65 -6.31
N ASN A 130 4.64 -12.16 -6.44
CA ASN A 130 3.84 -12.12 -7.67
C ASN A 130 4.50 -12.84 -8.86
N ARG A 131 5.28 -13.89 -8.59
CA ARG A 131 5.83 -14.81 -9.60
C ARG A 131 4.89 -15.98 -9.80
N TRP A 132 4.68 -16.37 -11.06
CA TRP A 132 3.84 -17.53 -11.37
C TRP A 132 4.52 -18.83 -10.93
N ILE A 133 3.86 -19.59 -10.07
CA ILE A 133 4.34 -20.87 -9.52
C ILE A 133 3.34 -22.02 -9.73
N GLY A 134 2.21 -21.74 -10.39
CA GLY A 134 1.13 -22.68 -10.61
C GLY A 134 0.17 -22.79 -9.41
N PHE A 135 -1.04 -23.29 -9.69
CA PHE A 135 -2.15 -23.28 -8.73
C PHE A 135 -1.85 -24.09 -7.45
N THR A 136 -1.30 -25.30 -7.59
CA THR A 136 -1.05 -26.20 -6.45
C THR A 136 -0.05 -25.62 -5.45
N GLU A 137 1.03 -25.01 -5.92
CA GLU A 137 2.04 -24.42 -5.01
C GLU A 137 1.56 -23.09 -4.45
N SER A 138 0.86 -22.29 -5.24
CA SER A 138 0.24 -21.04 -4.77
C SER A 138 -0.77 -21.30 -3.65
N GLU A 139 -1.65 -22.28 -3.82
CA GLU A 139 -2.61 -22.70 -2.79
C GLU A 139 -1.91 -23.05 -1.48
N LYS A 140 -0.78 -23.79 -1.51
CA LYS A 140 -0.02 -24.13 -0.30
C LYS A 140 0.60 -22.93 0.41
N ILE A 141 0.96 -21.88 -0.32
CA ILE A 141 1.51 -20.65 0.27
C ILE A 141 0.41 -19.86 0.97
N TRP A 142 -0.74 -19.72 0.32
CA TRP A 142 -1.80 -18.84 0.79
C TRP A 142 -2.77 -19.50 1.78
N ASN A 143 -2.91 -20.84 1.75
CA ASN A 143 -3.78 -21.62 2.63
C ASN A 143 -3.15 -22.02 3.98
N GLN A 144 -2.04 -21.37 4.37
CA GLN A 144 -1.47 -21.44 5.72
C GLN A 144 -2.12 -20.39 6.63
#